data_AF-A0A7C4UAC8-F1
#
_entry.id   AF-A0A7C4UAC8-F1
#
_cell.length_a   1.000
_cell.length_b   1.000
_cell.length_c   1.000
_cell.angle_alpha   90.00
_cell.angle_beta   90.00
_cell.angle_gamma   90.00
#
_symmetry.space_group_name_H-M   'P 1'
#
loop_
_entity.id
_entity.type
_entity.pdbx_description
1 polymer ?
#
loop_
_entity_poly.entity_id
_entity_poly.type
_entity_poly.pdbx_seq_one_letter_code
_entity_poly.pdbx_strand_id
1 'polypeptide(L)'
;MHAINANCVVIRMRCCRLLSALCCLGVALGVSAQPPAGKRLAVLVGVKEYKHADLDPLRYCENDVVELGRVLKSLGYDVTLLTEREGAKDSARMPTRDNIERAIKSSLKNVGRDDVVLVALAGHGIQPDGAADSYFCPVDAKPAVVRPGEDKPAKVRYPETLISIGQLLKDLDDSGAGRRFLLVDACRVDPGVRGRGVADLLGYSGQTGVLLSCSKGQIAYELDDIKHGLFFDSIIRGLKGEAKDVNGVVTWDDLRKFVRTEVPAKLPEIKKKAGARQTPQAFGTDIGEPFVFAKVAARPIQEADNTLELDLGSNVKIVLVRVPKGKFVMGSPPDEAERGNDEESHSVEITRDFWLGRYEVTQEQYEAVTGRNPSWFSKSGGGRKVVADGETGLLPVENVTWADAQMFCDKLTERFRRRGYSFRLPSEAEWEYACRGGPETSSSPFHWKDGRAAALSAKQANFDGTSPYGQAEKAEYRKRPMPVGSFAPNRLRLYDMHGNVAEWCQDYYGAYSRLTVAVDPVQREKQGEARIVVRGGSWNNEGHACRAAARDWAKPDSRDDRRGFRIVLQIQPHP
;
A
#
# COMPACT_ATOMS: atom_id res chain seq x y z
N MET A 1 -79.55 -28.51 24.05
CA MET A 1 -78.44 -27.72 24.61
C MET A 1 -77.17 -28.54 24.50
N HIS A 2 -76.20 -27.97 23.77
CA HIS A 2 -74.81 -28.36 23.58
C HIS A 2 -74.53 -29.76 23.03
N ALA A 3 -74.80 -29.78 21.73
CA ALA A 3 -74.62 -30.74 20.65
C ALA A 3 -73.16 -31.17 20.39
N ILE A 4 -72.84 -32.27 19.69
CA ILE A 4 -73.58 -33.39 19.08
C ILE A 4 -72.51 -34.41 18.62
N ASN A 5 -72.86 -35.70 18.76
CA ASN A 5 -72.51 -36.92 17.98
C ASN A 5 -71.08 -37.15 17.44
N ALA A 6 -70.45 -38.28 17.73
CA ALA A 6 -70.80 -39.67 17.33
C ALA A 6 -70.73 -39.85 15.80
N ASN A 7 -70.17 -40.91 15.23
CA ASN A 7 -69.56 -42.14 15.74
C ASN A 7 -68.70 -42.70 14.59
N CYS A 8 -67.57 -43.33 14.87
CA CYS A 8 -67.03 -44.34 13.95
C CYS A 8 -66.12 -45.35 14.66
N VAL A 9 -66.54 -46.61 14.63
CA VAL A 9 -65.70 -47.82 14.70
C VAL A 9 -65.82 -48.38 13.28
N VAL A 10 -64.80 -48.88 12.56
CA VAL A 10 -63.79 -49.91 12.82
C VAL A 10 -62.70 -49.67 11.75
N ILE A 11 -61.40 -49.85 11.97
CA ILE A 11 -60.66 -51.10 11.70
C ILE A 11 -59.23 -50.97 12.25
N ARG A 12 -58.77 -52.08 12.84
CA ARG A 12 -57.45 -52.33 13.43
C ARG A 12 -56.29 -51.89 12.53
N MET A 13 -55.38 -51.07 13.07
CA MET A 13 -53.95 -51.41 13.20
C MET A 13 -53.19 -50.39 14.05
N ARG A 14 -52.15 -50.91 14.70
CA ARG A 14 -51.34 -50.39 15.82
C ARG A 14 -50.68 -49.02 15.61
N CYS A 15 -50.72 -48.19 16.65
CA CYS A 15 -49.83 -47.07 17.04
C CYS A 15 -50.18 -46.76 18.51
N CYS A 16 -49.38 -46.24 19.44
CA CYS A 16 -48.11 -45.53 19.44
C CYS A 16 -47.66 -45.45 20.92
N ARG A 17 -46.37 -45.55 21.25
CA ARG A 17 -45.77 -44.76 22.35
C ARG A 17 -44.34 -44.38 21.99
N LEU A 18 -44.14 -43.07 22.01
CA LEU A 18 -42.93 -42.26 21.84
C LEU A 18 -41.67 -42.74 22.58
N LEU A 19 -40.49 -42.52 21.97
CA LEU A 19 -39.42 -41.66 22.53
C LEU A 19 -38.34 -41.37 21.47
N SER A 20 -38.39 -40.14 20.95
CA SER A 20 -37.30 -39.24 20.54
C SER A 20 -36.06 -39.81 19.82
N ALA A 21 -36.08 -39.79 18.48
CA ALA A 21 -34.87 -39.78 17.65
C ALA A 21 -34.94 -38.56 16.71
N LEU A 22 -34.02 -37.62 16.90
CA LEU A 22 -33.92 -36.36 16.17
C LEU A 22 -33.60 -36.60 14.68
N CYS A 23 -34.26 -35.82 13.83
CA CYS A 23 -34.09 -35.76 12.38
C CYS A 23 -32.63 -35.61 11.93
N CYS A 24 -32.11 -36.61 11.21
CA CYS A 24 -31.03 -36.40 10.25
C CYS A 24 -31.64 -35.89 8.93
N LEU A 25 -31.95 -34.59 8.86
CA LEU A 25 -32.10 -33.91 7.58
C LEU A 25 -30.69 -33.75 7.00
N GLY A 26 -30.36 -34.55 5.98
CA GLY A 26 -29.18 -34.31 5.16
C GLY A 26 -29.36 -32.99 4.41
N VAL A 27 -28.86 -31.90 4.99
CA VAL A 27 -28.59 -30.67 4.26
C VAL A 27 -27.45 -31.02 3.32
N ALA A 28 -27.78 -31.23 2.03
CA ALA A 28 -26.79 -31.13 0.97
C ALA A 28 -26.20 -29.73 1.09
N LEU A 29 -24.98 -29.64 1.65
CA LEU A 29 -24.18 -28.44 1.62
C LEU A 29 -24.02 -28.11 0.14
N GLY A 30 -24.79 -27.11 -0.31
CA GLY A 30 -24.55 -26.47 -1.58
C GLY A 30 -23.11 -25.96 -1.51
N VAL A 31 -22.19 -26.66 -2.17
CA VAL A 31 -20.94 -26.07 -2.60
C VAL A 31 -21.39 -24.90 -3.46
N SER A 32 -21.36 -23.70 -2.89
CA SER A 32 -21.42 -22.47 -3.67
C SER A 32 -20.20 -22.54 -4.57
N ALA A 33 -20.42 -22.99 -5.81
CA ALA A 33 -19.42 -22.84 -6.85
C ALA A 33 -19.13 -21.34 -6.88
N GLN A 34 -17.89 -20.96 -6.56
CA GLN A 34 -17.44 -19.60 -6.83
C GLN A 34 -17.82 -19.29 -8.29
N PRO A 35 -18.43 -18.14 -8.57
CA PRO A 35 -18.69 -17.76 -9.95
C PRO A 35 -17.36 -17.88 -10.73
N PRO A 36 -17.38 -18.47 -11.93
CA PRO A 36 -16.15 -18.66 -12.69
C PRO A 36 -15.45 -17.31 -12.82
N ALA A 37 -14.16 -17.27 -12.50
CA ALA A 37 -13.36 -16.07 -12.66
C ALA A 37 -13.49 -15.60 -14.12
N GLY A 38 -13.79 -14.32 -14.33
CA GLY A 38 -13.91 -13.74 -15.67
C GLY A 38 -12.66 -13.99 -16.50
N LYS A 39 -12.85 -14.10 -17.82
CA LYS A 39 -11.79 -14.34 -18.80
C LYS A 39 -10.77 -13.21 -18.73
N ARG A 40 -9.48 -13.56 -18.84
CA ARG A 40 -8.39 -12.60 -19.01
C ARG A 40 -7.79 -12.82 -20.39
N LEU A 41 -8.06 -11.91 -21.31
CA LEU A 41 -7.63 -12.02 -22.71
C LEU A 41 -6.58 -10.97 -23.01
N ALA A 42 -5.53 -11.35 -23.71
CA ALA A 42 -4.49 -10.44 -24.15
C ALA A 42 -4.13 -10.64 -25.63
N VAL A 43 -4.12 -9.55 -26.40
CA VAL A 43 -3.60 -9.52 -27.77
C VAL A 43 -2.33 -8.70 -27.78
N LEU A 44 -1.20 -9.35 -28.05
CA LEU A 44 0.12 -8.72 -28.02
C LEU A 44 0.72 -8.75 -29.42
N VAL A 45 1.10 -7.59 -29.94
CA VAL A 45 1.59 -7.41 -31.30
C VAL A 45 2.97 -6.78 -31.24
N GLY A 46 3.97 -7.48 -31.73
CA GLY A 46 5.33 -6.97 -31.90
C GLY A 46 5.70 -7.00 -33.36
N VAL A 47 6.10 -5.87 -33.93
CA VAL A 47 6.56 -5.76 -35.31
C VAL A 47 8.01 -5.34 -35.32
N LYS A 48 8.85 -6.20 -35.86
CA LYS A 48 10.29 -6.04 -35.98
C LYS A 48 10.69 -5.58 -37.38
N GLU A 49 10.13 -6.21 -38.40
CA GLU A 49 10.47 -6.00 -39.81
C GLU A 49 9.28 -5.40 -40.56
N TYR A 50 9.54 -4.65 -41.63
CA TYR A 50 8.50 -3.99 -42.42
C TYR A 50 8.69 -4.25 -43.91
N LYS A 51 7.58 -4.46 -44.63
CA LYS A 51 7.62 -4.62 -46.10
C LYS A 51 7.88 -3.31 -46.84
N HIS A 52 7.60 -2.17 -46.20
CA HIS A 52 7.72 -0.86 -46.80
C HIS A 52 9.08 -0.23 -46.47
N ALA A 53 9.77 0.32 -47.48
CA ALA A 53 11.13 0.85 -47.33
C ALA A 53 11.24 2.05 -46.37
N ASP A 54 10.17 2.81 -46.19
CA ASP A 54 10.13 3.98 -45.28
C ASP A 54 10.09 3.60 -43.78
N LEU A 55 10.00 2.31 -43.44
CA LEU A 55 9.99 1.83 -42.06
C LEU A 55 11.23 0.98 -41.81
N ASP A 56 12.18 1.54 -41.05
CA ASP A 56 13.38 0.82 -40.63
C ASP A 56 13.03 -0.34 -39.69
N PRO A 57 13.75 -1.48 -39.76
CA PRO A 57 13.62 -2.56 -38.80
C PRO A 57 13.90 -2.11 -37.36
N LEU A 58 13.13 -2.65 -36.42
CA LEU A 58 13.30 -2.49 -34.98
C LEU A 58 13.99 -3.74 -34.40
N ARG A 59 14.59 -3.62 -33.22
CA ARG A 59 15.47 -4.69 -32.69
C ARG A 59 14.75 -5.61 -31.71
N TYR A 60 13.90 -5.06 -30.86
CA TYR A 60 13.43 -5.68 -29.63
C TYR A 60 11.92 -5.65 -29.43
N CYS A 61 11.15 -5.02 -30.32
CA CYS A 61 9.67 -5.04 -30.25
C CYS A 61 9.08 -6.46 -30.14
N GLU A 62 9.64 -7.43 -30.88
CA GLU A 62 9.24 -8.84 -30.74
C GLU A 62 9.58 -9.40 -29.34
N ASN A 63 10.77 -9.10 -28.81
CA ASN A 63 11.17 -9.55 -27.47
C ASN A 63 10.26 -9.00 -26.38
N ASP A 64 9.89 -7.72 -26.49
CA ASP A 64 9.02 -7.01 -25.54
C ASP A 64 7.68 -7.74 -25.34
N VAL A 65 6.98 -8.02 -26.45
CA VAL A 65 5.67 -8.69 -26.38
C VAL A 65 5.77 -10.18 -26.07
N VAL A 66 6.85 -10.84 -26.45
CA VAL A 66 7.11 -12.25 -26.09
C VAL A 66 7.28 -12.38 -24.58
N GLU A 67 8.09 -11.51 -23.96
CA GLU A 67 8.32 -11.55 -22.52
C GLU A 67 7.09 -11.09 -21.73
N LEU A 68 6.45 -10.00 -22.15
CA LEU A 68 5.17 -9.58 -21.58
C LEU A 68 4.14 -10.72 -21.65
N GLY A 69 4.08 -11.44 -22.77
CA GLY A 69 3.20 -12.60 -22.94
C GLY A 69 3.49 -13.73 -21.95
N ARG A 70 4.77 -14.00 -21.63
CA ARG A 70 5.12 -14.98 -20.57
C ARG A 70 4.62 -14.53 -19.20
N VAL A 71 4.84 -13.25 -18.86
CA VAL A 71 4.38 -12.69 -17.58
C VAL A 71 2.85 -12.74 -17.51
N LEU A 72 2.13 -12.30 -18.54
CA LEU A 72 0.67 -12.32 -18.57
C LEU A 72 0.10 -13.74 -18.50
N LYS A 73 0.70 -14.72 -19.18
CA LYS A 73 0.32 -16.14 -19.04
C LYS A 73 0.46 -16.62 -17.59
N SER A 74 1.55 -16.26 -16.90
CA SER A 74 1.74 -16.60 -15.48
C SER A 74 0.70 -15.96 -14.55
N LEU A 75 0.08 -14.85 -15.00
CA LEU A 75 -1.01 -14.15 -14.32
C LEU A 75 -2.40 -14.61 -14.77
N GLY A 76 -2.49 -15.71 -15.54
CA GLY A 76 -3.74 -16.33 -15.96
C GLY A 76 -4.40 -15.70 -17.18
N TYR A 77 -3.67 -14.90 -17.98
CA TYR A 77 -4.18 -14.43 -19.27
C TYR A 77 -4.06 -15.50 -20.36
N ASP A 78 -5.12 -15.65 -21.16
CA ASP A 78 -5.04 -16.25 -22.47
C ASP A 78 -4.43 -15.23 -23.45
N VAL A 79 -3.21 -15.53 -23.91
CA VAL A 79 -2.38 -14.61 -24.70
C VAL A 79 -2.35 -15.05 -26.16
N THR A 80 -2.91 -14.20 -27.02
CA THR A 80 -2.72 -14.23 -28.47
C THR A 80 -1.54 -13.33 -28.84
N LEU A 81 -0.45 -13.95 -29.30
CA LEU A 81 0.78 -13.28 -29.70
C LEU A 81 0.88 -13.21 -31.23
N LEU A 82 1.10 -12.01 -31.78
CA LEU A 82 1.35 -11.79 -33.20
C LEU A 82 2.73 -11.16 -33.37
N THR A 83 3.64 -11.90 -33.98
CA THR A 83 5.04 -11.51 -34.24
C THR A 83 5.53 -12.22 -35.49
N GLU A 84 6.60 -11.75 -36.12
CA GLU A 84 7.16 -12.41 -37.29
C GLU A 84 7.57 -13.86 -36.98
N ARG A 85 8.13 -14.14 -35.80
CA ARG A 85 8.51 -15.50 -35.38
C ARG A 85 7.32 -16.43 -35.20
N GLU A 86 6.22 -15.93 -34.64
CA GLU A 86 4.99 -16.73 -34.55
C GLU A 86 4.33 -16.87 -35.92
N GLY A 87 4.37 -15.81 -36.74
CA GLY A 87 3.90 -15.80 -38.12
C GLY A 87 4.61 -16.79 -39.04
N ALA A 88 5.90 -17.01 -38.82
CA ALA A 88 6.69 -18.00 -39.54
C ALA A 88 6.26 -19.44 -39.24
N LYS A 89 5.63 -19.68 -38.07
CA LYS A 89 5.09 -20.99 -37.66
C LYS A 89 3.62 -21.15 -38.08
N ASP A 90 2.86 -20.08 -37.92
CA ASP A 90 1.44 -20.00 -38.26
C ASP A 90 1.15 -18.65 -38.90
N SER A 91 0.82 -18.67 -40.20
CA SER A 91 0.51 -17.44 -40.97
C SER A 91 -0.58 -16.56 -40.35
N ALA A 92 -1.49 -17.11 -39.55
CA ALA A 92 -2.51 -16.35 -38.81
C ALA A 92 -1.94 -15.52 -37.65
N ARG A 93 -0.69 -15.78 -37.24
CA ARG A 93 0.05 -15.05 -36.20
C ARG A 93 1.04 -14.03 -36.76
N MET A 94 1.16 -13.91 -38.08
CA MET A 94 1.93 -12.84 -38.70
C MET A 94 1.25 -11.50 -38.37
N PRO A 95 1.97 -10.44 -37.94
CA PRO A 95 1.37 -9.19 -37.52
C PRO A 95 1.01 -8.30 -38.72
N THR A 96 0.23 -8.85 -39.66
CA THR A 96 -0.43 -8.11 -40.74
C THR A 96 -1.62 -7.35 -40.20
N ARG A 97 -2.02 -6.28 -40.90
CA ARG A 97 -3.20 -5.49 -40.54
C ARG A 97 -4.43 -6.37 -40.29
N ASP A 98 -4.72 -7.29 -41.21
CA ASP A 98 -5.91 -8.14 -41.16
C ASP A 98 -5.87 -9.13 -40.00
N ASN A 99 -4.71 -9.71 -39.70
CA ASN A 99 -4.56 -10.65 -38.59
C ASN A 99 -4.68 -9.94 -37.24
N ILE A 100 -4.09 -8.74 -37.11
CA ILE A 100 -4.19 -7.91 -35.91
C ILE A 100 -5.65 -7.55 -35.63
N GLU A 101 -6.37 -7.01 -36.63
CA GLU A 101 -7.79 -6.67 -36.47
C GLU A 101 -8.63 -7.90 -36.11
N ARG A 102 -8.37 -9.05 -36.75
CA ARG A 102 -9.10 -10.28 -36.47
C ARG A 102 -8.86 -10.76 -35.03
N ALA A 103 -7.62 -10.72 -34.57
CA ALA A 103 -7.26 -11.11 -33.20
C ALA A 103 -7.95 -10.20 -32.17
N ILE A 104 -7.88 -8.88 -32.37
CA ILE A 104 -8.54 -7.90 -31.49
C ILE A 104 -10.05 -8.12 -31.51
N LYS A 105 -10.70 -8.12 -32.68
CA LYS A 105 -12.15 -8.33 -32.80
C LYS A 105 -12.59 -9.66 -32.19
N SER A 106 -11.79 -10.72 -32.31
CA SER A 106 -12.09 -12.00 -31.66
C SER A 106 -11.99 -11.92 -30.14
N SER A 107 -11.01 -11.20 -29.59
CA SER A 107 -10.87 -11.02 -28.14
C SER A 107 -11.99 -10.18 -27.52
N LEU A 108 -12.68 -9.36 -28.31
CA LEU A 108 -13.82 -8.54 -27.87
C LEU A 108 -15.18 -9.23 -28.04
N LYS A 109 -15.22 -10.44 -28.61
CA LYS A 109 -16.46 -11.21 -28.75
C LYS A 109 -16.76 -11.99 -27.48
N ASN A 110 -18.02 -12.02 -27.07
CA ASN A 110 -18.50 -12.81 -25.93
C ASN A 110 -17.73 -12.51 -24.62
N VAL A 111 -17.39 -11.24 -24.42
CA VAL A 111 -16.82 -10.74 -23.16
C VAL A 111 -17.89 -10.01 -22.34
N GLY A 112 -17.82 -10.14 -21.03
CA GLY A 112 -18.76 -9.55 -20.07
C GLY A 112 -18.07 -8.70 -18.98
N ARG A 113 -18.87 -8.19 -18.04
CA ARG A 113 -18.42 -7.23 -17.01
C ARG A 113 -17.33 -7.77 -16.07
N ASP A 114 -17.16 -9.07 -15.97
CA ASP A 114 -16.11 -9.68 -15.14
C ASP A 114 -14.81 -9.94 -15.92
N ASP A 115 -14.84 -9.76 -17.25
CA ASP A 115 -13.71 -10.07 -18.13
C ASP A 115 -12.74 -8.88 -18.26
N VAL A 116 -11.49 -9.24 -18.55
CA VAL A 116 -10.38 -8.32 -18.76
C VAL A 116 -9.86 -8.49 -20.18
N VAL A 117 -9.75 -7.39 -20.93
CA VAL A 117 -9.09 -7.36 -22.24
C VAL A 117 -7.90 -6.43 -22.21
N LEU A 118 -6.74 -6.93 -22.64
CA LEU A 118 -5.51 -6.16 -22.78
C LEU A 118 -5.01 -6.22 -24.22
N VAL A 119 -4.71 -5.07 -24.82
CA VAL A 119 -4.04 -5.00 -26.11
C VAL A 119 -2.68 -4.31 -25.91
N ALA A 120 -1.61 -4.93 -26.39
CA ALA A 120 -0.26 -4.36 -26.36
C ALA A 120 0.32 -4.29 -27.77
N LEU A 121 0.79 -3.11 -28.17
CA LEU A 121 1.36 -2.86 -29.49
C LEU A 121 2.79 -2.34 -29.34
N ALA A 122 3.77 -3.04 -29.93
CA ALA A 122 5.18 -2.68 -29.97
C ALA A 122 5.64 -2.59 -31.43
N GLY A 123 6.11 -1.42 -31.87
CA GLY A 123 6.53 -1.20 -33.25
C GLY A 123 6.45 0.28 -33.67
N HIS A 124 6.56 0.57 -34.96
CA HIS A 124 6.37 1.94 -35.49
C HIS A 124 4.93 2.44 -35.35
N GLY A 125 4.81 3.75 -35.17
CA GLY A 125 3.53 4.45 -35.21
C GLY A 125 3.64 5.72 -36.03
N ILE A 126 2.50 6.24 -36.48
CA ILE A 126 2.44 7.48 -37.25
C ILE A 126 1.36 8.36 -36.67
N GLN A 127 1.67 9.65 -36.56
CA GLN A 127 0.66 10.65 -36.29
C GLN A 127 0.94 11.85 -37.19
N PRO A 128 0.16 12.00 -38.28
CA PRO A 128 0.33 13.15 -39.16
C PRO A 128 0.10 14.46 -38.39
N ASP A 129 0.84 15.51 -38.74
CA ASP A 129 0.73 16.81 -38.08
C ASP A 129 -0.70 17.38 -38.18
N GLY A 130 -1.27 17.76 -37.03
CA GLY A 130 -2.65 18.24 -36.93
C GLY A 130 -3.75 17.17 -37.10
N ALA A 131 -3.40 15.88 -37.23
CA ALA A 131 -4.39 14.81 -37.29
C ALA A 131 -4.96 14.49 -35.90
N ALA A 132 -6.27 14.30 -35.84
CA ALA A 132 -7.01 13.91 -34.64
C ALA A 132 -6.74 12.47 -34.18
N ASP A 133 -6.10 11.65 -35.02
CA ASP A 133 -5.86 10.24 -34.74
C ASP A 133 -4.38 9.87 -34.94
N SER A 134 -3.99 8.76 -34.30
CA SER A 134 -2.68 8.15 -34.43
C SER A 134 -2.82 6.70 -34.85
N TYR A 135 -1.79 6.19 -35.51
CA TYR A 135 -1.83 4.88 -36.15
C TYR A 135 -0.65 4.03 -35.69
N PHE A 136 -0.90 2.73 -35.52
CA PHE A 136 0.14 1.71 -35.38
C PHE A 136 0.41 1.07 -36.75
N CYS A 137 1.67 0.71 -37.02
CA CYS A 137 2.11 0.14 -38.29
C CYS A 137 2.27 -1.40 -38.19
N PRO A 138 1.39 -2.18 -38.85
CA PRO A 138 1.62 -3.61 -39.10
C PRO A 138 2.81 -3.89 -40.03
N VAL A 139 3.21 -5.16 -40.16
CA VAL A 139 4.31 -5.59 -41.07
C VAL A 139 4.08 -5.19 -42.53
N ASP A 140 2.82 -5.06 -42.95
CA ASP A 140 2.36 -4.69 -44.30
C ASP A 140 1.84 -3.23 -44.40
N ALA A 141 2.17 -2.39 -43.42
CA ALA A 141 1.86 -0.97 -43.40
C ALA A 141 2.43 -0.20 -44.59
N LYS A 142 1.69 0.80 -45.08
CA LYS A 142 2.16 1.78 -46.07
C LYS A 142 2.10 3.19 -45.45
N PRO A 143 3.18 3.67 -44.84
CA PRO A 143 3.20 4.85 -43.95
C PRO A 143 3.12 6.22 -44.66
N ALA A 144 2.61 6.30 -45.89
CA ALA A 144 2.68 7.53 -46.67
C ALA A 144 1.79 8.64 -46.11
N VAL A 145 2.35 9.83 -45.88
CA VAL A 145 1.63 11.03 -45.40
C VAL A 145 1.53 12.08 -46.52
N VAL A 146 0.34 12.68 -46.69
CA VAL A 146 0.04 13.74 -47.66
C VAL A 146 -0.23 15.05 -46.93
N ARG A 147 0.35 16.14 -47.44
CA ARG A 147 0.17 17.51 -46.92
C ARG A 147 -0.59 18.37 -47.93
N PRO A 148 -1.88 18.64 -47.73
CA PRO A 148 -2.71 19.34 -48.71
C PRO A 148 -2.55 20.88 -48.70
N GLY A 149 -1.51 21.44 -48.07
CA GLY A 149 -1.22 22.88 -47.94
C GLY A 149 -0.71 23.23 -46.53
N GLU A 150 -0.20 24.46 -46.32
CA GLU A 150 0.31 24.92 -45.01
C GLU A 150 -0.78 25.03 -43.93
N ASP A 151 -2.04 25.29 -44.30
CA ASP A 151 -3.16 25.53 -43.38
C ASP A 151 -4.05 24.29 -43.12
N LYS A 152 -3.72 23.12 -43.68
CA LYS A 152 -4.54 21.91 -43.55
C LYS A 152 -3.78 20.78 -42.85
N PRO A 153 -4.44 20.02 -41.95
CA PRO A 153 -3.78 18.93 -41.26
C PRO A 153 -3.31 17.87 -42.27
N ALA A 154 -2.14 17.31 -42.00
CA ALA A 154 -1.59 16.22 -42.78
C ALA A 154 -2.48 14.97 -42.62
N LYS A 155 -2.52 14.13 -43.66
CA LYS A 155 -3.34 12.90 -43.66
C LYS A 155 -2.52 11.72 -44.12
N VAL A 156 -2.80 10.55 -43.56
CA VAL A 156 -2.27 9.30 -44.10
C VAL A 156 -2.93 9.03 -45.45
N ARG A 157 -2.13 8.66 -46.46
CA ARG A 157 -2.58 8.34 -47.82
C ARG A 157 -3.31 6.99 -47.89
N TYR A 158 -2.81 6.01 -47.14
CA TYR A 158 -3.28 4.62 -47.11
C TYR A 158 -3.68 4.18 -45.69
N PRO A 159 -4.64 4.88 -45.04
CA PRO A 159 -5.01 4.59 -43.65
C PRO A 159 -5.55 3.15 -43.47
N GLU A 160 -6.07 2.53 -44.52
CA GLU A 160 -6.54 1.14 -44.54
C GLU A 160 -5.44 0.09 -44.32
N THR A 161 -4.17 0.50 -44.46
CA THR A 161 -3.01 -0.36 -44.21
C THR A 161 -2.49 -0.25 -42.77
N LEU A 162 -3.07 0.64 -41.96
CA LEU A 162 -2.64 0.92 -40.60
C LEU A 162 -3.74 0.56 -39.60
N ILE A 163 -3.38 0.50 -38.31
CA ILE A 163 -4.34 0.32 -37.21
C ILE A 163 -4.58 1.67 -36.53
N SER A 164 -5.79 2.21 -36.66
CA SER A 164 -6.22 3.42 -35.94
C SER A 164 -6.30 3.16 -34.44
N ILE A 165 -5.59 3.97 -33.65
CA ILE A 165 -5.62 3.90 -32.18
C ILE A 165 -6.95 4.44 -31.65
N GLY A 166 -7.49 5.51 -32.25
CA GLY A 166 -8.81 6.04 -31.88
C GLY A 166 -9.93 5.02 -32.08
N GLN A 167 -9.95 4.32 -33.22
CA GLN A 167 -10.93 3.26 -33.47
C GLN A 167 -10.74 2.07 -32.53
N LEU A 168 -9.50 1.67 -32.26
CA LEU A 168 -9.21 0.60 -31.30
C LEU A 168 -9.71 0.93 -29.88
N LEU A 169 -9.51 2.17 -29.41
CA LEU A 169 -10.04 2.62 -28.12
C LEU A 169 -11.57 2.60 -28.10
N LYS A 170 -12.22 3.03 -29.18
CA LYS A 170 -13.67 2.95 -29.33
C LYS A 170 -14.16 1.50 -29.27
N ASP A 171 -13.51 0.59 -30.00
CA ASP A 171 -13.86 -0.84 -30.00
C ASP A 171 -13.68 -1.48 -28.61
N LEU A 172 -12.66 -1.07 -27.87
CA LEU A 172 -12.45 -1.50 -26.48
C LEU A 172 -13.54 -0.96 -25.55
N ASP A 173 -13.86 0.33 -25.62
CA ASP A 173 -14.89 0.94 -24.77
C ASP A 173 -16.28 0.38 -25.04
N ASP A 174 -16.60 0.13 -26.32
CA ASP A 174 -17.86 -0.48 -26.76
C ASP A 174 -17.91 -1.99 -26.46
N SER A 175 -16.79 -2.59 -26.03
CA SER A 175 -16.77 -3.99 -25.62
C SER A 175 -17.50 -4.18 -24.29
N GLY A 176 -18.15 -5.33 -24.13
CA GLY A 176 -18.82 -5.70 -22.87
C GLY A 176 -17.86 -5.96 -21.70
N ALA A 177 -16.54 -5.89 -21.91
CA ALA A 177 -15.51 -6.18 -20.91
C ALA A 177 -15.53 -5.14 -19.79
N GLY A 178 -15.50 -5.60 -18.53
CA GLY A 178 -15.47 -4.68 -17.40
C GLY A 178 -14.16 -3.92 -17.25
N ARG A 179 -13.04 -4.53 -17.68
CA ARG A 179 -11.70 -3.94 -17.60
C ARG A 179 -10.99 -4.04 -18.94
N ARG A 180 -10.49 -2.90 -19.43
CA ARG A 180 -9.92 -2.76 -20.77
C ARG A 180 -8.62 -1.99 -20.66
N PHE A 181 -7.56 -2.49 -21.30
CA PHE A 181 -6.24 -1.87 -21.25
C PHE A 181 -5.58 -1.80 -22.62
N LEU A 182 -4.94 -0.68 -22.92
CA LEU A 182 -4.15 -0.47 -24.12
C LEU A 182 -2.74 0.00 -23.75
N LEU A 183 -1.73 -0.81 -24.10
CA LEU A 183 -0.31 -0.49 -23.94
C LEU A 183 0.29 -0.25 -25.33
N VAL A 184 0.90 0.92 -25.56
CA VAL A 184 1.48 1.23 -26.87
C VAL A 184 2.91 1.73 -26.73
N ASP A 185 3.85 0.93 -27.20
CA ASP A 185 5.23 1.32 -27.43
C ASP A 185 5.45 1.57 -28.92
N ALA A 186 5.08 2.78 -29.34
CA ALA A 186 5.28 3.21 -30.71
C ALA A 186 5.73 4.66 -30.77
N CYS A 187 6.88 4.89 -31.41
CA CYS A 187 7.35 6.21 -31.81
C CYS A 187 6.38 6.76 -32.86
N ARG A 188 5.45 7.63 -32.45
CA ARG A 188 4.48 8.24 -33.37
C ARG A 188 5.10 9.48 -34.02
N VAL A 189 5.91 9.24 -35.05
CA VAL A 189 6.66 10.28 -35.79
C VAL A 189 6.13 10.35 -37.22
N ASP A 190 6.08 11.54 -37.79
CA ASP A 190 5.75 11.77 -39.20
C ASP A 190 6.95 11.37 -40.09
N PRO A 191 6.81 10.49 -41.10
CA PRO A 191 7.91 10.18 -42.01
C PRO A 191 8.39 11.45 -42.72
N GLY A 192 9.66 11.81 -42.49
CA GLY A 192 10.32 12.99 -43.06
C GLY A 192 10.41 14.22 -42.16
N VAL A 193 9.92 14.19 -40.91
CA VAL A 193 10.09 15.30 -39.96
C VAL A 193 10.64 14.82 -38.61
N ARG A 194 11.69 15.50 -38.12
CA ARG A 194 12.14 15.36 -36.73
C ARG A 194 11.08 15.94 -35.77
N GLY A 195 10.19 15.06 -35.30
CA GLY A 195 9.57 15.11 -33.97
C GLY A 195 8.29 15.93 -33.83
N ARG A 196 7.14 15.24 -33.79
CA ARG A 196 5.91 15.67 -33.07
C ARG A 196 5.15 14.43 -32.61
N GLY A 197 5.34 14.04 -31.36
CA GLY A 197 4.59 12.95 -30.72
C GLY A 197 3.14 13.34 -30.35
N VAL A 198 2.47 12.43 -29.64
CA VAL A 198 1.02 12.41 -29.40
C VAL A 198 0.47 13.62 -28.65
N ALA A 199 -0.42 14.36 -29.31
CA ALA A 199 -1.11 15.50 -28.70
C ALA A 199 -2.60 15.29 -28.41
N ASP A 200 -3.37 14.53 -29.20
CA ASP A 200 -4.83 14.67 -29.15
C ASP A 200 -5.62 13.44 -28.67
N LEU A 201 -5.04 12.59 -27.82
CA LEU A 201 -5.85 11.78 -26.89
C LEU A 201 -6.24 12.56 -25.62
N LEU A 202 -5.88 13.85 -25.52
CA LEU A 202 -6.27 14.73 -24.42
C LEU A 202 -7.80 14.90 -24.26
N GLY A 203 -8.59 14.53 -25.28
CA GLY A 203 -10.06 14.47 -25.22
C GLY A 203 -10.65 13.08 -24.94
N TYR A 204 -9.83 12.05 -24.74
CA TYR A 204 -10.32 10.70 -24.47
C TYR A 204 -10.87 10.60 -23.03
N SER A 205 -12.19 10.54 -22.91
CA SER A 205 -12.93 10.36 -21.65
C SER A 205 -13.46 8.93 -21.46
N GLY A 206 -12.95 7.97 -22.25
CA GLY A 206 -13.40 6.58 -22.20
C GLY A 206 -12.90 5.81 -20.98
N GLN A 207 -13.34 4.56 -20.87
CA GLN A 207 -13.14 3.71 -19.67
C GLN A 207 -11.93 2.77 -19.80
N THR A 208 -11.21 2.82 -20.93
CA THR A 208 -10.01 2.02 -21.16
C THR A 208 -8.80 2.66 -20.49
N GLY A 209 -8.05 1.86 -19.72
CA GLY A 209 -6.77 2.28 -19.17
C GLY A 209 -5.70 2.28 -20.26
N VAL A 210 -5.08 3.43 -20.53
CA VAL A 210 -4.08 3.56 -21.60
C VAL A 210 -2.72 3.91 -21.01
N LEU A 211 -1.66 3.26 -21.49
CA LEU A 211 -0.27 3.68 -21.31
C LEU A 211 0.44 3.81 -22.66
N LEU A 212 1.04 4.96 -22.89
CA LEU A 212 1.85 5.26 -24.08
C LEU A 212 3.31 5.46 -23.66
N SER A 213 4.24 5.00 -24.48
CA SER A 213 5.66 4.96 -24.11
C SER A 213 6.36 6.32 -24.00
N CYS A 214 5.84 7.38 -24.63
CA CYS A 214 6.46 8.70 -24.60
C CYS A 214 5.47 9.87 -24.77
N SER A 215 5.86 11.07 -24.32
CA SER A 215 5.11 12.32 -24.50
C SER A 215 5.24 12.90 -25.90
N LYS A 216 4.44 13.92 -26.21
CA LYS A 216 4.60 14.73 -27.43
C LYS A 216 6.05 15.19 -27.63
N GLY A 217 6.61 14.84 -28.79
CA GLY A 217 7.94 15.28 -29.24
C GLY A 217 9.10 14.42 -28.73
N GLN A 218 8.80 13.31 -28.04
CA GLN A 218 9.78 12.35 -27.56
C GLN A 218 9.75 11.07 -28.41
N ILE A 219 10.75 10.21 -28.22
CA ILE A 219 10.84 8.90 -28.84
C ILE A 219 10.95 7.81 -27.76
N ALA A 220 10.50 6.61 -28.10
CA ALA A 220 10.78 5.42 -27.32
C ALA A 220 12.18 4.89 -27.65
N TYR A 221 12.86 4.34 -26.66
CA TYR A 221 14.22 3.82 -26.81
C TYR A 221 14.28 2.30 -26.68
N GLU A 222 14.88 1.67 -27.68
CA GLU A 222 15.40 0.31 -27.59
C GLU A 222 16.82 0.30 -27.02
N LEU A 223 17.09 -0.67 -26.15
CA LEU A 223 18.30 -0.72 -25.34
C LEU A 223 19.01 -2.07 -25.50
N ASP A 224 20.25 -2.05 -25.99
CA ASP A 224 21.01 -3.26 -26.28
C ASP A 224 21.42 -4.04 -25.02
N ASP A 225 21.58 -3.39 -23.87
CA ASP A 225 22.00 -4.05 -22.63
C ASP A 225 20.89 -4.90 -22.02
N ILE A 226 19.65 -4.45 -22.14
CA ILE A 226 18.47 -5.16 -21.62
C ILE A 226 17.73 -5.94 -22.71
N LYS A 227 18.06 -5.75 -24.00
CA LYS A 227 17.41 -6.40 -25.15
C LYS A 227 15.90 -6.16 -25.25
N HIS A 228 15.47 -4.99 -24.78
CA HIS A 228 14.08 -4.54 -24.66
C HIS A 228 13.93 -3.05 -24.97
N GLY A 229 12.69 -2.63 -25.28
CA GLY A 229 12.26 -1.24 -25.18
C GLY A 229 12.17 -0.82 -23.70
N LEU A 230 12.70 0.36 -23.35
CA LEU A 230 12.74 0.84 -21.95
C LEU A 230 11.34 0.89 -21.30
N PHE A 231 10.30 1.16 -22.09
CA PHE A 231 8.92 1.21 -21.62
C PHE A 231 8.37 -0.18 -21.30
N PHE A 232 8.46 -1.14 -22.22
CA PHE A 232 7.98 -2.50 -21.96
C PHE A 232 8.82 -3.23 -20.91
N ASP A 233 10.14 -3.01 -20.84
CA ASP A 233 10.97 -3.49 -19.73
C ASP A 233 10.42 -3.00 -18.37
N SER A 234 10.09 -1.71 -18.26
CA SER A 234 9.51 -1.15 -17.04
C SER A 234 8.13 -1.75 -16.72
N ILE A 235 7.29 -2.01 -17.72
CA ILE A 235 6.00 -2.69 -17.51
C ILE A 235 6.22 -4.13 -17.01
N ILE A 236 7.12 -4.88 -17.65
CA ILE A 236 7.45 -6.26 -17.32
C ILE A 236 7.97 -6.35 -15.88
N ARG A 237 8.94 -5.50 -15.49
CA ARG A 237 9.46 -5.42 -14.12
C ARG A 237 8.40 -5.02 -13.11
N GLY A 238 7.57 -4.04 -13.46
CA GLY A 238 6.43 -3.63 -12.63
C GLY A 238 5.51 -4.80 -12.32
N LEU A 239 5.08 -5.56 -13.35
CA LEU A 239 4.22 -6.73 -13.22
C LEU A 239 4.89 -7.92 -12.50
N LYS A 240 6.22 -8.06 -12.60
CA LYS A 240 7.01 -9.03 -11.82
C LYS A 240 7.16 -8.65 -10.35
N GLY A 241 6.74 -7.45 -9.96
CA GLY A 241 6.58 -7.05 -8.56
C GLY A 241 7.42 -5.87 -8.11
N GLU A 242 8.14 -5.18 -9.01
CA GLU A 242 8.78 -3.91 -8.67
C GLU A 242 7.74 -2.80 -8.45
N ALA A 243 6.55 -2.94 -9.04
CA ALA A 243 5.41 -2.03 -8.83
C ALA A 243 4.44 -2.52 -7.75
N LYS A 244 4.82 -3.49 -6.90
CA LYS A 244 3.87 -4.02 -5.90
C LYS A 244 3.61 -3.00 -4.80
N ASP A 245 2.35 -2.89 -4.39
CA ASP A 245 1.95 -2.21 -3.18
C ASP A 245 2.41 -2.99 -1.93
N VAL A 246 2.15 -2.42 -0.77
CA VAL A 246 2.49 -3.05 0.51
C VAL A 246 1.75 -4.36 0.74
N ASN A 247 0.68 -4.66 0.00
CA ASN A 247 -0.07 -5.91 0.07
C ASN A 247 0.52 -6.98 -0.86
N GLY A 248 1.63 -6.70 -1.56
CA GLY A 248 2.21 -7.57 -2.57
C GLY A 248 1.46 -7.53 -3.90
N VAL A 249 0.55 -6.58 -4.07
CA VAL A 249 -0.33 -6.52 -5.23
C VAL A 249 0.12 -5.40 -6.15
N VAL A 250 0.20 -5.66 -7.45
CA VAL A 250 0.38 -4.61 -8.45
C VAL A 250 -1.00 -4.22 -8.96
N THR A 251 -1.48 -3.03 -8.62
CA THR A 251 -2.69 -2.47 -9.24
C THR A 251 -2.35 -1.73 -10.53
N TRP A 252 -3.37 -1.36 -11.31
CA TRP A 252 -3.18 -0.49 -12.47
C TRP A 252 -2.55 0.85 -12.09
N ASP A 253 -2.94 1.43 -10.97
CA ASP A 253 -2.38 2.71 -10.51
C ASP A 253 -0.93 2.57 -10.09
N ASP A 254 -0.60 1.47 -9.41
CA ASP A 254 0.79 1.18 -9.04
C ASP A 254 1.66 0.99 -10.29
N LEU A 255 1.18 0.22 -11.27
CA LEU A 255 1.90 0.00 -12.53
C LEU A 255 2.10 1.32 -13.31
N ARG A 256 1.04 2.13 -13.43
CA ARG A 256 1.12 3.44 -14.10
C ARG A 256 2.08 4.38 -13.39
N LYS A 257 2.01 4.46 -12.06
CA LYS A 257 2.92 5.29 -11.24
C LYS A 257 4.36 4.82 -11.42
N PHE A 258 4.60 3.52 -11.28
CA PHE A 258 5.92 2.91 -11.44
C PHE A 258 6.53 3.24 -12.80
N VAL A 259 5.82 2.94 -13.90
CA VAL A 259 6.32 3.18 -15.26
C VAL A 259 6.61 4.67 -15.51
N ARG A 260 5.76 5.57 -15.03
CA ARG A 260 5.94 7.03 -15.19
C ARG A 260 7.10 7.60 -14.37
N THR A 261 7.51 6.93 -13.29
CA THR A 261 8.68 7.31 -12.49
C THR A 261 9.96 6.67 -13.01
N GLU A 262 9.90 5.38 -13.33
CA GLU A 262 11.04 4.55 -13.67
C GLU A 262 11.66 4.90 -15.03
N VAL A 263 10.82 5.09 -16.06
CA VAL A 263 11.30 5.37 -17.42
C VAL A 263 12.10 6.68 -17.49
N PRO A 264 11.61 7.83 -16.95
CA PRO A 264 12.42 9.04 -16.92
C PRO A 264 13.68 8.93 -16.06
N ALA A 265 13.65 8.16 -14.96
CA ALA A 265 14.76 8.03 -14.03
C ALA A 265 15.93 7.21 -14.61
N LYS A 266 15.65 6.13 -15.34
CA LYS A 266 16.69 5.27 -15.94
C LYS A 266 17.31 5.81 -17.21
N LEU A 267 16.63 6.73 -17.90
CA LEU A 267 17.07 7.20 -19.21
C LEU A 267 18.46 7.87 -19.20
N PRO A 268 18.82 8.77 -18.24
CA PRO A 268 20.14 9.40 -18.19
C PRO A 268 21.28 8.40 -17.97
N GLU A 269 21.06 7.40 -17.12
CA GLU A 269 22.04 6.36 -16.80
C GLU A 269 22.38 5.52 -18.03
N ILE A 270 21.37 5.20 -18.83
CA ILE A 270 21.52 4.27 -19.95
C ILE A 270 22.01 4.97 -21.22
N LYS A 271 21.58 6.20 -21.51
CA LYS A 271 21.90 6.86 -22.80
C LYS A 271 23.19 7.69 -22.78
N LYS A 272 23.78 8.00 -21.61
CA LYS A 272 24.94 8.92 -21.46
C LYS A 272 24.88 10.17 -22.35
N LYS A 273 23.67 10.63 -22.69
CA LYS A 273 23.42 11.68 -23.68
C LYS A 273 22.59 12.77 -23.04
N ALA A 274 23.17 13.96 -22.88
CA ALA A 274 22.47 15.13 -22.39
C ALA A 274 21.23 15.42 -23.26
N GLY A 275 20.08 15.60 -22.63
CA GLY A 275 18.83 16.00 -23.29
C GLY A 275 17.93 14.87 -23.82
N ALA A 276 18.30 13.59 -23.67
CA ALA A 276 17.39 12.49 -23.96
C ALA A 276 16.17 12.55 -23.03
N ARG A 277 14.96 12.43 -23.58
CA ARG A 277 13.69 12.40 -22.81
C ARG A 277 12.77 11.30 -23.32
N GLN A 278 12.21 10.54 -22.39
CA GLN A 278 11.12 9.60 -22.59
C GLN A 278 10.25 9.65 -21.34
N THR A 279 9.00 10.05 -21.50
CA THR A 279 8.06 10.31 -20.41
C THR A 279 6.74 9.63 -20.76
N PRO A 280 6.45 8.47 -20.17
CA PRO A 280 5.21 7.75 -20.45
C PRO A 280 3.96 8.58 -20.12
N GLN A 281 2.95 8.46 -20.97
CA GLN A 281 1.64 9.09 -20.79
C GLN A 281 0.61 8.04 -20.37
N ALA A 282 -0.29 8.41 -19.47
CA ALA A 282 -1.33 7.51 -18.98
C ALA A 282 -2.70 8.19 -19.01
N PHE A 283 -3.72 7.47 -19.49
CA PHE A 283 -5.11 7.96 -19.61
C PHE A 283 -6.10 6.96 -18.99
N GLY A 284 -7.36 7.40 -18.82
CA GLY A 284 -8.45 6.62 -18.20
C GLY A 284 -8.32 6.61 -16.68
N THR A 285 -8.86 7.63 -16.00
CA THR A 285 -8.67 7.83 -14.55
C THR A 285 -9.68 7.11 -13.67
N ASP A 286 -10.82 6.68 -14.20
CA ASP A 286 -11.91 6.07 -13.42
C ASP A 286 -12.21 4.65 -13.87
N ILE A 287 -11.39 3.68 -13.46
CA ILE A 287 -11.72 2.27 -13.68
C ILE A 287 -12.57 1.71 -12.51
N GLY A 288 -13.10 2.53 -11.61
CA GLY A 288 -13.77 2.06 -10.40
C GLY A 288 -12.78 1.51 -9.37
N GLU A 289 -13.10 0.41 -8.68
CA GLU A 289 -12.21 -0.18 -7.68
C GLU A 289 -10.81 -0.51 -8.23
N PRO A 290 -9.73 -0.45 -7.42
CA PRO A 290 -8.38 -0.73 -7.88
C PRO A 290 -8.27 -2.11 -8.52
N PHE A 291 -8.04 -2.17 -9.83
CA PHE A 291 -7.87 -3.43 -10.53
C PHE A 291 -6.50 -4.03 -10.23
N VAL A 292 -6.50 -5.22 -9.65
CA VAL A 292 -5.31 -6.01 -9.38
C VAL A 292 -4.81 -6.65 -10.69
N PHE A 293 -3.70 -6.10 -11.21
CA PHE A 293 -2.99 -6.60 -12.39
C PHE A 293 -2.20 -7.87 -12.08
N ALA A 294 -1.48 -7.88 -10.95
CA ALA A 294 -0.70 -9.01 -10.50
C ALA A 294 -0.78 -9.17 -8.98
N LYS A 295 -0.90 -10.41 -8.50
CA LYS A 295 -0.57 -10.74 -7.11
C LYS A 295 0.83 -11.32 -7.11
N VAL A 296 1.79 -10.54 -6.66
CA VAL A 296 3.13 -11.03 -6.41
C VAL A 296 3.15 -11.49 -4.97
N ALA A 297 3.73 -12.66 -4.68
CA ALA A 297 3.85 -13.07 -3.29
C ALA A 297 4.49 -11.92 -2.50
N ALA A 298 3.71 -11.29 -1.60
CA ALA A 298 4.29 -10.39 -0.62
C ALA A 298 5.42 -11.18 0.04
N ARG A 299 6.57 -10.54 0.30
CA ARG A 299 7.58 -11.20 1.13
C ARG A 299 6.83 -11.68 2.38
N PRO A 300 6.89 -12.99 2.71
CA PRO A 300 6.19 -13.49 3.87
C PRO A 300 6.61 -12.61 5.04
N ILE A 301 5.62 -12.24 5.84
CA ILE A 301 5.86 -11.69 7.16
C ILE A 301 6.83 -12.67 7.81
N GLN A 302 8.05 -12.21 8.06
CA GLN A 302 8.99 -13.03 8.80
C GLN A 302 8.55 -12.91 10.25
N GLU A 303 7.57 -13.74 10.65
CA GLU A 303 7.26 -14.00 12.06
C GLU A 303 8.45 -14.75 12.66
N ALA A 304 9.55 -14.04 12.84
CA ALA A 304 10.71 -14.51 13.58
C ALA A 304 10.75 -13.73 14.90
N ASP A 305 10.97 -14.44 16.00
CA ASP A 305 11.22 -13.85 17.32
C ASP A 305 10.16 -12.85 17.85
N ASN A 306 8.86 -13.12 17.67
CA ASN A 306 7.77 -12.24 18.14
C ASN A 306 7.80 -10.82 17.52
N THR A 307 8.28 -10.69 16.28
CA THR A 307 8.38 -9.40 15.57
C THR A 307 7.67 -9.43 14.23
N LEU A 308 7.16 -8.27 13.81
CA LEU A 308 6.46 -8.07 12.55
C LEU A 308 6.98 -6.79 11.89
N GLU A 309 7.48 -6.89 10.66
CA GLU A 309 7.92 -5.74 9.86
C GLU A 309 6.82 -5.31 8.87
N LEU A 310 6.50 -4.01 8.91
CA LEU A 310 5.64 -3.34 7.95
C LEU A 310 6.49 -2.50 7.00
N ASP A 311 6.46 -2.84 5.72
CA ASP A 311 7.14 -2.09 4.67
C ASP A 311 6.29 -0.89 4.23
N LEU A 312 6.81 0.32 4.43
CA LEU A 312 6.17 1.58 4.02
C LEU A 312 6.68 2.07 2.65
N GLY A 313 7.42 1.26 1.90
CA GLY A 313 8.04 1.65 0.64
C GLY A 313 9.30 2.50 0.83
N SER A 314 10.06 2.69 -0.25
CA SER A 314 11.29 3.52 -0.26
C SER A 314 12.29 3.16 0.85
N ASN A 315 12.39 1.88 1.22
CA ASN A 315 13.21 1.35 2.32
C ASN A 315 12.80 1.80 3.75
N VAL A 316 11.66 2.47 3.92
CA VAL A 316 11.13 2.83 5.25
C VAL A 316 10.31 1.69 5.81
N LYS A 317 10.56 1.31 7.08
CA LYS A 317 9.84 0.20 7.75
C LYS A 317 9.39 0.58 9.14
N ILE A 318 8.28 -0.02 9.59
CA ILE A 318 7.87 -0.05 11.00
C ILE A 318 8.06 -1.46 11.53
N VAL A 319 8.73 -1.60 12.68
CA VAL A 319 8.85 -2.88 13.38
C VAL A 319 7.88 -2.91 14.56
N LEU A 320 7.07 -3.94 14.61
CA LEU A 320 6.15 -4.22 15.71
C LEU A 320 6.64 -5.43 16.50
N VAL A 321 6.33 -5.45 17.80
CA VAL A 321 6.59 -6.58 18.70
C VAL A 321 5.28 -7.13 19.23
N ARG A 322 5.17 -8.45 19.33
CA ARG A 322 4.00 -9.11 19.92
C ARG A 322 4.04 -8.94 21.44
N VAL A 323 2.99 -8.35 21.97
CA VAL A 323 2.73 -8.27 23.41
C VAL A 323 1.73 -9.39 23.74
N PRO A 324 2.12 -10.39 24.55
CA PRO A 324 1.25 -11.51 24.89
C PRO A 324 0.13 -11.05 25.84
N LYS A 325 -1.06 -11.64 25.72
CA LYS A 325 -2.17 -11.44 26.64
C LYS A 325 -1.82 -11.86 28.07
N GLY A 326 -2.52 -11.31 29.05
CA GLY A 326 -2.37 -11.70 30.45
C GLY A 326 -2.83 -10.63 31.42
N LYS A 327 -2.51 -10.85 32.70
CA LYS A 327 -2.89 -9.95 33.80
C LYS A 327 -1.68 -9.19 34.32
N PHE A 328 -1.92 -7.99 34.82
CA PHE A 328 -0.94 -7.21 35.57
C PHE A 328 -1.62 -6.31 36.60
N VAL A 329 -0.79 -5.74 37.48
CA VAL A 329 -1.21 -4.66 38.37
C VAL A 329 -0.85 -3.33 37.72
N MET A 330 -1.87 -2.54 37.39
CA MET A 330 -1.75 -1.20 36.83
C MET A 330 -1.71 -0.16 37.96
N GLY A 331 -0.90 0.88 37.82
CA GLY A 331 -0.68 1.90 38.85
C GLY A 331 0.53 1.63 39.74
N SER A 332 0.68 2.40 40.82
CA SER A 332 1.81 2.33 41.76
C SER A 332 1.33 2.00 43.19
N PRO A 333 2.15 1.29 43.99
CA PRO A 333 1.86 1.01 45.38
C PRO A 333 1.96 2.31 46.20
N PRO A 334 1.29 2.40 47.37
CA PRO A 334 1.23 3.64 48.15
C PRO A 334 2.59 4.19 48.62
N ASP A 335 3.61 3.34 48.70
CA ASP A 335 4.97 3.64 49.16
C ASP A 335 5.98 3.86 48.02
N GLU A 336 5.55 3.81 46.75
CA GLU A 336 6.42 4.19 45.63
C GLU A 336 6.78 5.68 45.72
N ALA A 337 8.08 5.98 45.73
CA ALA A 337 8.56 7.36 45.84
C ALA A 337 8.08 8.20 44.65
N GLU A 338 7.68 9.45 44.93
CA GLU A 338 7.25 10.44 43.93
C GLU A 338 6.05 9.98 43.07
N ARG A 339 5.21 9.08 43.60
CA ARG A 339 3.96 8.68 42.96
C ARG A 339 2.93 9.82 42.90
N GLY A 340 2.18 9.87 41.81
CA GLY A 340 0.99 10.69 41.67
C GLY A 340 -0.19 10.18 42.50
N ASN A 341 -1.13 11.07 42.81
CA ASN A 341 -2.36 10.73 43.55
C ASN A 341 -3.38 9.95 42.70
N ASP A 342 -3.17 9.89 41.39
CA ASP A 342 -4.02 9.32 40.35
C ASP A 342 -3.51 7.96 39.84
N GLU A 343 -2.55 7.37 40.55
CA GLU A 343 -1.87 6.12 40.19
C GLU A 343 -2.29 4.95 41.09
N GLU A 344 -3.58 4.86 41.46
CA GLU A 344 -4.07 3.80 42.35
C GLU A 344 -3.87 2.40 41.75
N SER A 345 -3.26 1.51 42.54
CA SER A 345 -3.00 0.12 42.11
C SER A 345 -4.29 -0.68 41.94
N HIS A 346 -4.48 -1.32 40.79
CA HIS A 346 -5.63 -2.19 40.53
C HIS A 346 -5.28 -3.29 39.51
N SER A 347 -6.03 -4.40 39.53
CA SER A 347 -5.81 -5.52 38.60
C SER A 347 -6.42 -5.24 37.24
N VAL A 348 -5.67 -5.51 36.17
CA VAL A 348 -6.13 -5.40 34.78
C VAL A 348 -5.82 -6.69 34.01
N GLU A 349 -6.72 -7.09 33.13
CA GLU A 349 -6.58 -8.21 32.20
C GLU A 349 -6.58 -7.72 30.75
N ILE A 350 -5.51 -8.01 30.02
CA ILE A 350 -5.43 -7.88 28.56
C ILE A 350 -5.82 -9.24 27.96
N THR A 351 -6.90 -9.30 27.18
CA THR A 351 -7.51 -10.59 26.77
C THR A 351 -6.93 -11.20 25.51
N ARG A 352 -6.26 -10.39 24.70
CA ARG A 352 -5.72 -10.77 23.39
C ARG A 352 -4.29 -10.30 23.25
N ASP A 353 -3.52 -11.08 22.53
CA ASP A 353 -2.22 -10.60 22.07
C ASP A 353 -2.45 -9.43 21.13
N PHE A 354 -1.54 -8.48 21.16
CA PHE A 354 -1.53 -7.35 20.25
C PHE A 354 -0.11 -7.05 19.81
N TRP A 355 0.03 -6.29 18.74
CA TRP A 355 1.33 -5.89 18.21
C TRP A 355 1.54 -4.42 18.51
N LEU A 356 2.62 -4.07 19.20
CA LEU A 356 2.95 -2.69 19.55
C LEU A 356 4.20 -2.23 18.81
N GLY A 357 4.26 -0.96 18.42
CA GLY A 357 5.45 -0.32 17.86
C GLY A 357 6.67 -0.57 18.75
N ARG A 358 7.72 -1.19 18.17
CA ARG A 358 9.01 -1.42 18.86
C ARG A 358 9.57 -0.10 19.41
N TYR A 359 9.38 0.95 18.63
CA TYR A 359 9.82 2.31 18.86
C TYR A 359 8.61 3.25 18.83
N GLU A 360 8.80 4.48 19.31
CA GLU A 360 7.98 5.62 18.93
C GLU A 360 7.95 5.75 17.38
N VAL A 361 6.88 6.29 16.81
CA VAL A 361 6.83 6.57 15.37
C VAL A 361 7.90 7.60 15.05
N THR A 362 8.77 7.30 14.09
CA THR A 362 9.87 8.19 13.69
C THR A 362 9.42 9.27 12.71
N GLN A 363 10.20 10.34 12.59
CA GLN A 363 9.96 11.40 11.61
C GLN A 363 9.90 10.86 10.17
N GLU A 364 10.79 9.95 9.80
CA GLU A 364 10.81 9.34 8.46
C GLU A 364 9.56 8.48 8.20
N GLN A 365 9.14 7.69 9.19
CA GLN A 365 7.90 6.90 9.09
C GLN A 365 6.66 7.81 8.98
N TYR A 366 6.60 8.87 9.77
CA TYR A 366 5.51 9.84 9.72
C TYR A 366 5.41 10.54 8.36
N GLU A 367 6.55 10.95 7.81
CA GLU A 367 6.62 11.57 6.48
C GLU A 367 6.23 10.59 5.37
N ALA A 368 6.70 9.33 5.43
CA ALA A 368 6.37 8.30 4.45
C ALA A 368 4.87 7.97 4.38
N VAL A 369 4.13 8.14 5.48
CA VAL A 369 2.68 7.89 5.54
C VAL A 369 1.87 9.15 5.26
N THR A 370 2.31 10.30 5.75
CA THR A 370 1.49 11.52 5.74
C THR A 370 1.87 12.52 4.66
N GLY A 371 3.09 12.43 4.11
CA GLY A 371 3.66 13.38 3.16
C GLY A 371 4.18 14.68 3.78
N ARG A 372 4.30 14.76 5.12
CA ARG A 372 4.81 15.93 5.84
C ARG A 372 5.56 15.53 7.11
N ASN A 373 6.43 16.41 7.59
CA ASN A 373 7.12 16.27 8.88
C ASN A 373 6.86 17.52 9.75
N PRO A 374 6.05 17.43 10.83
CA PRO A 374 5.70 18.57 11.68
C PRO A 374 6.70 18.84 12.80
N SER A 375 7.69 17.96 12.99
CA SER A 375 8.57 17.94 14.16
C SER A 375 9.39 19.22 14.32
N TRP A 376 9.43 19.74 15.55
CA TRP A 376 10.25 20.87 15.96
C TRP A 376 11.74 20.58 15.81
N PHE A 377 12.20 19.40 16.24
CA PHE A 377 13.58 18.92 16.10
C PHE A 377 13.79 18.23 14.75
N SER A 378 13.61 18.98 13.66
CA SER A 378 13.81 18.52 12.28
C SER A 378 14.69 19.50 11.50
N LYS A 379 15.12 19.11 10.30
CA LYS A 379 15.92 19.98 9.40
C LYS A 379 15.22 21.30 9.06
N SER A 380 13.88 21.35 9.10
CA SER A 380 13.06 22.53 8.80
C SER A 380 12.34 23.13 10.02
N GLY A 381 12.35 22.45 11.17
CA GLY A 381 11.67 22.88 12.38
C GLY A 381 12.36 24.02 13.14
N GLY A 382 11.75 24.46 14.24
CA GLY A 382 12.31 25.52 15.08
C GLY A 382 13.57 25.09 15.85
N GLY A 383 13.69 23.81 16.15
CA GLY A 383 14.85 23.17 16.76
C GLY A 383 16.00 22.87 15.79
N ARG A 384 15.92 23.29 14.52
CA ARG A 384 16.91 22.95 13.47
C ARG A 384 18.38 23.20 13.84
N LYS A 385 18.66 24.23 14.64
CA LYS A 385 20.04 24.54 15.09
C LYS A 385 20.58 23.49 16.06
N VAL A 386 19.71 22.83 16.82
CA VAL A 386 20.04 21.79 17.79
C VAL A 386 20.32 20.44 17.11
N VAL A 387 19.80 20.25 15.89
CA VAL A 387 19.94 19.01 15.11
C VAL A 387 20.68 19.22 13.78
N ALA A 388 21.47 20.29 13.68
CA ALA A 388 22.09 20.72 12.43
C ALA A 388 23.13 19.72 11.87
N ASP A 389 23.71 18.89 12.73
CA ASP A 389 24.77 17.94 12.46
C ASP A 389 24.28 16.49 12.28
N GLY A 390 22.98 16.24 12.47
CA GLY A 390 22.42 14.90 12.55
C GLY A 390 21.36 14.58 11.49
N GLU A 391 21.22 13.28 11.19
CA GLU A 391 20.05 12.78 10.49
C GLU A 391 18.85 12.72 11.46
N THR A 392 17.76 13.40 11.10
CA THR A 392 16.57 13.53 11.95
C THR A 392 15.54 12.44 11.68
N GLY A 393 15.72 11.64 10.63
CA GLY A 393 14.76 10.62 10.19
C GLY A 393 14.41 9.60 11.27
N LEU A 394 15.39 9.21 12.10
CA LEU A 394 15.22 8.26 13.22
C LEU A 394 14.83 8.91 14.55
N LEU A 395 14.70 10.24 14.62
CA LEU A 395 14.11 10.87 15.81
C LEU A 395 12.62 10.54 15.87
N PRO A 396 12.02 10.43 17.06
CA PRO A 396 10.57 10.32 17.18
C PRO A 396 9.89 11.54 16.54
N VAL A 397 8.75 11.31 15.90
CA VAL A 397 7.90 12.41 15.47
C VAL A 397 7.29 13.07 16.71
N GLU A 398 7.53 14.36 16.85
CA GLU A 398 6.87 15.22 17.84
C GLU A 398 6.15 16.39 17.15
N ASN A 399 5.54 17.27 17.96
CA ASN A 399 4.73 18.40 17.50
C ASN A 399 3.49 17.96 16.71
N VAL A 400 2.91 16.83 17.13
CA VAL A 400 1.67 16.25 16.61
C VAL A 400 0.55 16.33 17.64
N THR A 401 -0.64 16.68 17.18
CA THR A 401 -1.86 16.61 17.99
C THR A 401 -2.34 15.16 18.14
N TRP A 402 -3.27 14.91 19.05
CA TRP A 402 -3.89 13.58 19.18
C TRP A 402 -4.59 13.15 17.88
N ALA A 403 -5.26 14.10 17.21
CA ALA A 403 -5.91 13.86 15.93
C ALA A 403 -4.90 13.56 14.81
N ASP A 404 -3.73 14.20 14.80
CA ASP A 404 -2.66 13.90 13.84
C ASP A 404 -2.16 12.45 14.02
N ALA A 405 -2.00 12.00 15.26
CA ALA A 405 -1.57 10.64 15.59
C ALA A 405 -2.62 9.58 15.19
N GLN A 406 -3.91 9.87 15.36
CA GLN A 406 -5.00 9.02 14.86
C GLN A 406 -5.05 8.99 13.33
N MET A 407 -4.94 10.14 12.67
CA MET A 407 -4.90 10.22 11.21
C MET A 407 -3.75 9.36 10.64
N PHE A 408 -2.59 9.34 11.30
CA PHE A 408 -1.49 8.45 10.91
C PHE A 408 -1.91 6.97 10.99
N CYS A 409 -2.58 6.56 12.08
CA CYS A 409 -3.12 5.20 12.23
C CYS A 409 -4.18 4.87 11.16
N ASP A 410 -5.07 5.81 10.84
CA ASP A 410 -6.10 5.63 9.80
C ASP A 410 -5.48 5.43 8.42
N LYS A 411 -4.47 6.24 8.07
CA LYS A 411 -3.73 6.09 6.81
C LYS A 411 -3.00 4.75 6.73
N LEU A 412 -2.41 4.26 7.82
CA LEU A 412 -1.85 2.92 7.87
C LEU A 412 -2.93 1.84 7.69
N THR A 413 -4.08 1.99 8.36
CA THR A 413 -5.22 1.07 8.22
C THR A 413 -5.70 1.00 6.79
N GLU A 414 -5.85 2.14 6.12
CA GLU A 414 -6.19 2.19 4.71
C GLU A 414 -5.15 1.49 3.84
N ARG A 415 -3.88 1.79 4.07
CA ARG A 415 -2.75 1.28 3.30
C ARG A 415 -2.62 -0.25 3.38
N PHE A 416 -2.89 -0.83 4.54
CA PHE A 416 -2.79 -2.27 4.80
C PHE A 416 -4.15 -2.98 4.91
N ARG A 417 -5.25 -2.32 4.53
CA ARG A 417 -6.63 -2.85 4.65
C ARG A 417 -6.79 -4.24 4.04
N ARG A 418 -6.13 -4.51 2.91
CA ARG A 418 -6.19 -5.80 2.21
C ARG A 418 -5.53 -6.96 2.97
N ARG A 419 -4.67 -6.66 3.95
CA ARG A 419 -4.09 -7.67 4.88
C ARG A 419 -4.98 -7.94 6.09
N GLY A 420 -6.15 -7.30 6.20
CA GLY A 420 -6.98 -7.37 7.41
C GLY A 420 -6.37 -6.62 8.59
N TYR A 421 -5.50 -5.63 8.34
CA TYR A 421 -4.79 -4.90 9.37
C TYR A 421 -5.51 -3.59 9.72
N SER A 422 -5.63 -3.31 11.01
CA SER A 422 -6.13 -2.05 11.54
C SER A 422 -5.18 -1.51 12.60
N PHE A 423 -4.94 -0.21 12.58
CA PHE A 423 -4.02 0.47 13.46
C PHE A 423 -4.73 1.48 14.33
N ARG A 424 -4.22 1.66 15.56
CA ARG A 424 -4.70 2.65 16.51
C ARG A 424 -3.58 3.04 17.49
N LEU A 425 -3.85 4.04 18.32
CA LEU A 425 -3.04 4.31 19.50
C LEU A 425 -3.26 3.21 20.56
N PRO A 426 -2.26 2.92 21.42
CA PRO A 426 -2.46 2.02 22.56
C PRO A 426 -3.51 2.57 23.52
N SER A 427 -4.22 1.70 24.23
CA SER A 427 -4.87 2.13 25.47
C SER A 427 -3.82 2.46 26.52
N GLU A 428 -4.19 3.26 27.50
CA GLU A 428 -3.33 3.53 28.65
C GLU A 428 -2.89 2.23 29.33
N ALA A 429 -3.83 1.29 29.51
CA ALA A 429 -3.54 -0.01 30.08
C ALA A 429 -2.61 -0.87 29.23
N GLU A 430 -2.80 -0.90 27.91
CA GLU A 430 -1.89 -1.58 26.98
C GLU A 430 -0.49 -0.98 27.02
N TRP A 431 -0.39 0.35 27.11
CA TRP A 431 0.89 1.06 27.18
C TRP A 431 1.64 0.69 28.46
N GLU A 432 0.99 0.78 29.63
CA GLU A 432 1.64 0.45 30.91
C GLU A 432 2.00 -1.03 31.00
N TYR A 433 1.08 -1.90 30.57
CA TYR A 433 1.30 -3.32 30.49
C TYR A 433 2.54 -3.65 29.67
N ALA A 434 2.65 -3.05 28.49
CA ALA A 434 3.78 -3.23 27.59
C ALA A 434 5.07 -2.62 28.15
N CYS A 435 5.01 -1.45 28.79
CA CYS A 435 6.14 -0.80 29.48
C CYS A 435 6.75 -1.72 30.54
N ARG A 436 5.91 -2.35 31.37
CA ARG A 436 6.30 -3.33 32.40
C ARG A 436 6.79 -4.66 31.83
N GLY A 437 6.63 -4.88 30.53
CA GLY A 437 7.11 -6.07 29.82
C GLY A 437 6.04 -7.16 29.62
N GLY A 438 4.75 -6.86 29.73
CA GLY A 438 3.66 -7.83 29.57
C GLY A 438 3.19 -8.46 30.89
N PRO A 439 2.77 -9.74 30.93
CA PRO A 439 2.21 -10.36 32.13
C PRO A 439 3.21 -10.31 33.29
N GLU A 440 2.93 -9.52 34.32
CA GLU A 440 3.86 -9.23 35.41
C GLU A 440 3.09 -8.71 36.64
N THR A 441 3.53 -9.09 37.84
CA THR A 441 2.93 -8.62 39.11
C THR A 441 3.81 -7.61 39.85
N SER A 442 4.95 -7.23 39.25
CA SER A 442 5.89 -6.28 39.82
C SER A 442 5.41 -4.83 39.74
N SER A 443 5.50 -4.14 40.86
CA SER A 443 5.28 -2.70 41.02
C SER A 443 6.55 -1.86 40.86
N SER A 444 7.57 -2.36 40.16
CA SER A 444 8.81 -1.58 39.99
C SER A 444 8.56 -0.36 39.09
N PRO A 445 9.22 0.77 39.34
CA PRO A 445 9.03 1.96 38.51
C PRO A 445 9.65 1.82 37.11
N PHE A 446 10.74 1.04 36.95
CA PHE A 446 11.45 0.90 35.67
C PHE A 446 11.72 -0.56 35.29
N HIS A 447 11.58 -0.87 34.00
CA HIS A 447 11.61 -2.22 33.46
C HIS A 447 12.52 -2.31 32.22
N TRP A 448 13.51 -3.20 32.27
CA TRP A 448 14.51 -3.42 31.22
C TRP A 448 14.51 -4.89 30.77
N LYS A 449 15.28 -5.18 29.72
CA LYS A 449 15.42 -6.55 29.18
C LYS A 449 15.94 -7.52 30.23
N ASP A 450 16.95 -7.10 30.98
CA ASP A 450 17.69 -7.97 31.91
C ASP A 450 17.32 -7.74 33.38
N GLY A 451 16.26 -6.97 33.67
CA GLY A 451 15.83 -6.73 35.05
C GLY A 451 14.89 -5.55 35.24
N ARG A 452 14.72 -5.16 36.50
CA ARG A 452 13.88 -4.05 36.96
C ARG A 452 14.73 -3.13 37.82
N ALA A 453 14.37 -1.86 37.93
CA ALA A 453 15.11 -0.90 38.73
C ALA A 453 14.19 0.00 39.56
N ALA A 454 14.69 0.42 40.73
CA ALA A 454 14.08 1.42 41.61
C ALA A 454 14.72 2.82 41.45
N ALA A 455 15.62 2.98 40.47
CA ALA A 455 16.32 4.22 40.16
C ALA A 455 16.41 4.38 38.64
N LEU A 456 16.42 5.63 38.16
CA LEU A 456 16.60 5.95 36.74
C LEU A 456 17.71 6.98 36.56
N SER A 457 18.72 6.60 35.77
CA SER A 457 19.82 7.47 35.36
C SER A 457 19.72 7.86 33.88
N ALA A 458 20.22 9.03 33.49
CA ALA A 458 20.27 9.47 32.09
C ALA A 458 21.22 8.65 31.20
N LYS A 459 21.88 7.63 31.75
CA LYS A 459 22.57 6.57 31.00
C LYS A 459 21.61 5.50 30.47
N GLN A 460 20.41 5.38 31.05
CA GLN A 460 19.42 4.34 30.74
C GLN A 460 18.24 4.86 29.90
N ALA A 461 17.99 6.17 29.92
CA ALA A 461 16.93 6.80 29.13
C ALA A 461 17.25 8.27 28.86
N ASN A 462 16.47 8.90 27.98
CA ASN A 462 16.58 10.31 27.65
C ASN A 462 15.52 11.14 28.41
N PHE A 463 15.96 11.92 29.40
CA PHE A 463 15.14 12.81 30.22
C PHE A 463 16.06 13.92 30.78
N ASP A 464 15.56 14.79 31.66
CA ASP A 464 16.39 15.75 32.39
C ASP A 464 17.31 15.03 33.38
N GLY A 465 18.53 14.74 32.93
CA GLY A 465 19.54 14.05 33.72
C GLY A 465 20.00 14.80 34.98
N THR A 466 19.64 16.08 35.15
CA THR A 466 19.95 16.82 36.38
C THR A 466 19.01 16.53 37.54
N SER A 467 17.88 15.85 37.25
CA SER A 467 16.87 15.37 38.20
C SER A 467 16.57 13.88 37.98
N PRO A 468 17.52 12.97 38.29
CA PRO A 468 17.32 11.52 38.22
C PRO A 468 16.32 11.03 39.27
N TYR A 469 15.84 9.80 39.12
CA TYR A 469 14.93 9.17 40.10
C TYR A 469 15.67 8.23 41.05
N GLY A 470 15.27 8.24 42.33
CA GLY A 470 15.83 7.38 43.35
C GLY A 470 17.29 7.72 43.67
N GLN A 471 18.12 6.71 43.89
CA GLN A 471 19.54 6.89 44.27
C GLN A 471 20.48 7.04 43.06
N ALA A 472 19.97 7.33 41.87
CA ALA A 472 20.80 7.50 40.68
C ALA A 472 21.57 8.83 40.70
N GLU A 473 22.79 8.81 40.14
CA GLU A 473 23.62 10.01 40.02
C GLU A 473 23.07 10.97 38.96
N LYS A 474 23.22 12.27 39.22
CA LYS A 474 22.95 13.33 38.25
C LYS A 474 23.89 13.18 37.05
N ALA A 475 23.37 13.50 35.87
CA ALA A 475 24.05 13.34 34.60
C ALA A 475 23.64 14.46 33.62
N GLU A 476 24.13 14.36 32.38
CA GLU A 476 23.85 15.32 31.32
C GLU A 476 22.35 15.42 31.00
N TYR A 477 21.86 16.66 30.92
CA TYR A 477 20.57 16.97 30.32
C TYR A 477 20.75 17.35 28.85
N ARG A 478 20.33 16.45 27.95
CA ARG A 478 20.56 16.52 26.50
C ARG A 478 19.73 17.59 25.78
N LYS A 479 18.62 18.04 26.37
CA LYS A 479 17.75 19.11 25.85
C LYS A 479 17.20 18.88 24.43
N ARG A 480 17.05 17.61 24.02
CA ARG A 480 16.48 17.20 22.73
C ARG A 480 16.10 15.71 22.76
N PRO A 481 15.20 15.24 21.86
CA PRO A 481 15.01 13.82 21.63
C PRO A 481 16.27 13.17 21.03
N MET A 482 16.40 11.88 21.26
CA MET A 482 17.43 11.00 20.73
C MET A 482 16.83 10.08 19.65
N PRO A 483 17.64 9.54 18.73
CA PRO A 483 17.19 8.53 17.80
C PRO A 483 16.52 7.37 18.55
N VAL A 484 15.40 6.88 18.04
CA VAL A 484 14.68 5.77 18.69
C VAL A 484 15.61 4.56 18.84
N GLY A 485 15.50 3.86 19.97
CA GLY A 485 16.35 2.72 20.27
C GLY A 485 17.75 3.07 20.74
N SER A 486 18.01 4.32 21.12
CA SER A 486 19.32 4.74 21.67
C SER A 486 19.67 4.07 23.01
N PHE A 487 18.66 3.57 23.74
CA PHE A 487 18.83 2.97 25.06
C PHE A 487 18.41 1.49 25.08
N ALA A 488 18.65 0.80 26.19
CA ALA A 488 18.28 -0.60 26.34
C ALA A 488 16.74 -0.77 26.30
N PRO A 489 16.23 -1.81 25.63
CA PRO A 489 14.79 -2.08 25.64
C PRO A 489 14.34 -2.76 26.93
N ASN A 490 13.03 -2.91 27.09
CA ASN A 490 12.47 -3.86 28.05
C ASN A 490 12.49 -5.32 27.54
N ARG A 491 12.01 -6.28 28.33
CA ARG A 491 12.02 -7.72 27.99
C ARG A 491 11.22 -8.10 26.73
N LEU A 492 10.27 -7.26 26.30
CA LEU A 492 9.52 -7.42 25.05
C LEU A 492 10.24 -6.82 23.84
N ARG A 493 11.46 -6.30 24.03
CA ARG A 493 12.22 -5.53 23.04
C ARG A 493 11.53 -4.22 22.65
N LEU A 494 10.75 -3.62 23.54
CA LEU A 494 10.21 -2.26 23.39
C LEU A 494 11.25 -1.26 23.89
N TYR A 495 11.52 -0.24 23.10
CA TYR A 495 12.49 0.80 23.40
C TYR A 495 11.80 2.09 23.83
N ASP A 496 12.55 2.92 24.54
CA ASP A 496 12.17 4.29 24.90
C ASP A 496 10.89 4.39 25.75
N MET A 497 10.51 3.31 26.44
CA MET A 497 9.30 3.28 27.30
C MET A 497 9.42 4.14 28.58
N HIS A 498 10.59 4.73 28.84
CA HIS A 498 10.95 5.47 30.06
C HIS A 498 11.64 6.81 29.73
N GLY A 499 11.20 7.52 28.69
CA GLY A 499 11.71 8.85 28.32
C GLY A 499 11.62 9.09 26.81
N ASN A 500 12.49 9.97 26.31
CA ASN A 500 12.56 10.42 24.92
C ASN A 500 11.42 11.35 24.50
N VAL A 501 10.25 10.85 24.09
CA VAL A 501 9.03 11.67 23.97
C VAL A 501 7.87 11.01 24.70
N ALA A 502 7.03 11.83 25.31
CA ALA A 502 5.83 11.33 25.96
C ALA A 502 4.80 10.92 24.88
N GLU A 503 4.03 9.87 25.14
CA GLU A 503 3.27 9.19 24.08
C GLU A 503 1.76 9.30 24.25
N TRP A 504 1.07 9.74 23.20
CA TRP A 504 -0.39 9.74 23.15
C TRP A 504 -0.98 8.32 23.28
N CYS A 505 -1.94 8.18 24.18
CA CYS A 505 -2.85 7.03 24.27
C CYS A 505 -4.23 7.36 23.67
N GLN A 506 -5.09 6.36 23.46
CA GLN A 506 -6.47 6.59 22.99
C GLN A 506 -7.44 7.03 24.10
N ASP A 507 -7.03 6.94 25.36
CA ASP A 507 -7.89 7.16 26.53
C ASP A 507 -8.09 8.64 26.84
N TYR A 508 -9.32 8.99 27.22
CA TYR A 508 -9.54 10.21 27.99
C TYR A 508 -8.98 10.05 29.40
N TYR A 509 -8.31 11.08 29.89
CA TYR A 509 -7.74 11.09 31.23
C TYR A 509 -8.85 11.19 32.29
N GLY A 510 -8.76 10.33 33.31
CA GLY A 510 -9.72 10.24 34.39
C GLY A 510 -9.28 9.29 35.50
N ALA A 511 -10.03 9.29 36.60
CA ALA A 511 -9.75 8.44 37.76
C ALA A 511 -9.94 6.94 37.45
N TYR A 512 -9.01 6.10 37.92
CA TYR A 512 -9.07 4.65 37.74
C TYR A 512 -10.31 4.01 38.41
N SER A 513 -10.78 4.56 39.53
CA SER A 513 -12.01 4.10 40.20
C SER A 513 -13.28 4.19 39.33
N ARG A 514 -13.23 4.91 38.21
CA ARG A 514 -14.33 5.02 37.24
C ARG A 514 -14.15 4.10 36.02
N LEU A 515 -13.09 3.31 35.95
CA LEU A 515 -12.97 2.24 34.95
C LEU A 515 -14.03 1.19 35.28
N THR A 516 -15.05 1.08 34.43
CA THR A 516 -16.18 0.17 34.63
C THR A 516 -15.83 -1.30 34.41
N VAL A 517 -14.65 -1.57 33.84
CA VAL A 517 -14.16 -2.91 33.52
C VAL A 517 -12.67 -3.03 33.81
N ALA A 518 -12.26 -4.13 34.46
CA ALA A 518 -10.86 -4.51 34.64
C ALA A 518 -10.29 -5.28 33.43
N VAL A 519 -11.10 -5.49 32.39
CA VAL A 519 -10.78 -6.32 31.22
C VAL A 519 -10.71 -5.43 29.98
N ASP A 520 -9.56 -5.40 29.31
CA ASP A 520 -9.22 -4.50 28.20
C ASP A 520 -9.72 -3.04 28.41
N PRO A 521 -9.40 -2.38 29.55
CA PRO A 521 -9.97 -1.08 29.87
C PRO A 521 -9.55 -0.02 28.85
N VAL A 522 -10.53 0.77 28.42
CA VAL A 522 -10.36 1.99 27.63
C VAL A 522 -11.33 3.05 28.15
N GLN A 523 -10.83 4.17 28.65
CA GLN A 523 -11.66 5.30 29.06
C GLN A 523 -12.09 6.11 27.83
N ARG A 524 -13.33 5.86 27.37
CA ARG A 524 -13.89 6.50 26.17
C ARG A 524 -14.65 7.79 26.45
N GLU A 525 -15.01 8.03 27.70
CA GLU A 525 -15.78 9.19 28.10
C GLU A 525 -14.88 10.28 28.68
N LYS A 526 -15.03 11.52 28.18
CA LYS A 526 -14.34 12.68 28.74
C LYS A 526 -14.93 13.05 30.10
N GLN A 527 -14.06 13.40 31.05
CA GLN A 527 -14.46 13.91 32.36
C GLN A 527 -14.18 15.41 32.45
N GLY A 528 -15.20 16.23 32.20
CA GLY A 528 -15.05 17.68 32.12
C GLY A 528 -14.39 18.12 30.82
N GLU A 529 -13.32 18.91 30.92
CA GLU A 529 -12.52 19.29 29.74
C GLU A 529 -11.88 18.07 29.07
N ALA A 530 -11.78 18.10 27.74
CA ALA A 530 -11.14 17.02 27.01
C ALA A 530 -9.64 16.99 27.34
N ARG A 531 -9.23 15.95 28.04
CA ARG A 531 -7.83 15.65 28.40
C ARG A 531 -7.55 14.24 27.93
N ILE A 532 -6.50 14.06 27.16
CA ILE A 532 -6.09 12.76 26.63
C ILE A 532 -4.86 12.30 27.38
N VAL A 533 -4.83 11.02 27.73
CA VAL A 533 -3.73 10.41 28.45
C VAL A 533 -2.43 10.46 27.63
N VAL A 534 -1.35 10.79 28.32
CA VAL A 534 0.03 10.74 27.83
C VAL A 534 0.88 9.94 28.83
N ARG A 535 1.79 9.09 28.34
CA ARG A 535 2.64 8.23 29.19
C ARG A 535 4.12 8.30 28.81
N GLY A 536 5.00 7.81 29.70
CA GLY A 536 6.42 7.56 29.43
C GLY A 536 7.41 8.68 29.79
N GLY A 537 6.93 9.91 29.96
CA GLY A 537 7.80 11.07 30.13
C GLY A 537 8.58 11.41 28.85
N SER A 538 9.37 12.48 28.89
CA SER A 538 10.08 12.98 27.72
C SER A 538 11.47 13.50 28.06
N TRP A 539 12.22 13.89 27.03
CA TRP A 539 13.59 14.40 27.12
C TRP A 539 13.77 15.58 28.09
N ASN A 540 12.71 16.32 28.42
CA ASN A 540 12.74 17.46 29.35
C ASN A 540 12.02 17.23 30.68
N ASN A 541 11.53 16.02 30.93
CA ASN A 541 10.92 15.69 32.22
C ASN A 541 11.97 15.18 33.21
N GLU A 542 11.68 15.29 34.50
CA GLU A 542 12.47 14.66 35.55
C GLU A 542 12.21 13.14 35.60
N GLY A 543 13.11 12.40 36.24
CA GLY A 543 13.08 10.93 36.25
C GLY A 543 11.78 10.32 36.80
N HIS A 544 11.09 10.99 37.74
CA HIS A 544 9.83 10.48 38.29
C HIS A 544 8.70 10.43 37.25
N ALA A 545 8.72 11.28 36.23
CA ALA A 545 7.70 11.29 35.18
C ALA A 545 7.90 10.13 34.17
N CYS A 546 9.06 9.47 34.21
CA CYS A 546 9.40 8.34 33.35
C CYS A 546 9.04 6.98 33.97
N ARG A 547 8.44 6.94 35.17
CA ARG A 547 8.01 5.68 35.81
C ARG A 547 6.92 5.01 34.98
N ALA A 548 6.86 3.68 35.04
CA ALA A 548 5.82 2.90 34.38
C ALA A 548 4.40 3.37 34.79
N ALA A 549 4.19 3.67 36.07
CA ALA A 549 2.91 4.13 36.61
C ALA A 549 2.62 5.63 36.40
N ALA A 550 3.62 6.46 36.05
CA ALA A 550 3.46 7.90 35.97
C ALA A 550 2.52 8.32 34.84
N ARG A 551 1.46 9.05 35.17
CA ARG A 551 0.43 9.48 34.22
C ARG A 551 0.53 10.99 33.99
N ASP A 552 0.33 11.40 32.76
CA ASP A 552 0.14 12.80 32.40
C ASP A 552 -1.05 12.93 31.43
N TRP A 553 -1.43 14.15 31.12
CA TRP A 553 -2.45 14.43 30.12
C TRP A 553 -2.14 15.71 29.35
N ALA A 554 -2.72 15.80 28.16
CA ALA A 554 -2.70 17.02 27.39
C ALA A 554 -4.03 17.25 26.68
N LYS A 555 -4.29 18.50 26.28
CA LYS A 555 -5.48 18.81 25.48
C LYS A 555 -5.34 18.17 24.09
N PRO A 556 -6.43 17.65 23.49
CA PRO A 556 -6.35 16.90 22.23
C PRO A 556 -5.81 17.71 21.05
N ASP A 557 -6.00 19.03 21.06
CA ASP A 557 -5.56 19.99 20.05
C ASP A 557 -4.13 20.55 20.32
N SER A 558 -3.57 20.24 21.48
CA SER A 558 -2.22 20.67 21.83
C SER A 558 -1.16 19.83 21.11
N ARG A 559 -0.05 20.48 20.81
CA ARG A 559 1.16 19.88 20.23
C ARG A 559 2.36 20.61 20.81
N ASP A 560 3.45 19.89 21.04
CA ASP A 560 4.73 20.48 21.42
C ASP A 560 5.88 19.54 21.06
N ASP A 561 7.10 19.97 21.37
CA ASP A 561 8.35 19.32 21.00
C ASP A 561 8.77 18.15 21.89
N ARG A 562 7.86 17.71 22.78
CA ARG A 562 8.10 16.65 23.76
C ARG A 562 7.07 15.52 23.71
N ARG A 563 6.05 15.62 22.85
CA ARG A 563 4.99 14.61 22.68
C ARG A 563 4.99 13.99 21.29
N GLY A 564 5.08 12.67 21.25
CA GLY A 564 4.92 11.82 20.08
C GLY A 564 3.90 10.73 20.34
N PHE A 565 4.09 9.56 19.72
CA PHE A 565 3.23 8.39 19.91
C PHE A 565 3.87 7.11 19.36
N ARG A 566 3.32 5.96 19.75
CA ARG A 566 3.54 4.67 19.09
C ARG A 566 2.21 4.04 18.68
N ILE A 567 2.26 3.01 17.83
CA ILE A 567 1.06 2.39 17.24
C ILE A 567 0.83 0.98 17.75
N VAL A 568 -0.45 0.59 17.82
CA VAL A 568 -0.89 -0.79 17.95
C VAL A 568 -1.45 -1.28 16.62
N LEU A 569 -1.08 -2.49 16.22
CA LEU A 569 -1.74 -3.24 15.15
C LEU A 569 -2.69 -4.27 15.75
N GLN A 570 -3.92 -4.26 15.26
CA GLN A 570 -4.93 -5.29 15.42
C GLN A 570 -5.09 -6.05 14.10
N ILE A 571 -4.90 -7.37 14.15
CA ILE A 571 -5.16 -8.26 13.03
C ILE A 571 -6.63 -8.67 13.12
N GLN A 572 -7.44 -8.25 12.15
CA GLN A 572 -8.82 -8.69 12.06
C GLN A 572 -8.84 -10.14 11.53
N PRO A 573 -9.60 -11.06 12.15
CA PRO A 573 -9.81 -12.37 11.57
C PRO A 573 -10.50 -12.20 10.20
N HIS A 574 -9.99 -12.89 9.18
CA HIS A 574 -10.69 -12.97 7.89
C HIS A 574 -12.06 -13.62 8.13
N PRO A 575 -13.15 -13.04 7.59
CA PRO A 575 -14.48 -13.64 7.66
C PRO A 575 -14.54 -14.99 6.92
#